data_AF-A0A235GBN2-F1
#
_entry.id   AF-A0A235GBN2-F1
#
_cell.length_a   1.000
_cell.length_b   1.000
_cell.length_c   1.000
_cell.angle_alpha   90.00
_cell.angle_beta   90.00
_cell.angle_gamma   90.00
#
_symmetry.space_group_name_H-M   'P 1'
#
loop_
_entity.id
_entity.type
_entity.pdbx_description
1 polymer ?
#
loop_
_entity_poly.entity_id
_entity_poly.type
_entity_poly.pdbx_seq_one_letter_code
_entity_poly.pdbx_strand_id
1 'polypeptide(L)'
;MDNGIISLTYDGRVALSFRLAVPQSPDKVWKVITQREFLEAWFPADVEFDLTPGADLLFKVTPEQIKRYGLPADHATRGTVISVRPNHIFEYLWDAETLHWELVPDGTGGCWLTLTHTMEEEESAYAHAAGWHAGLEVVAAQLDGREVDWSPWDRADELAPQYQKSA
;
A
#
# COMPACT_ATOMS: atom_id res chain seq x y z
N MET A 1 10.43 -0.39 10.73
CA MET A 1 9.02 -0.52 10.34
C MET A 1 8.38 -1.40 11.37
N ASP A 2 7.20 -1.06 11.85
CA ASP A 2 6.44 -2.00 12.69
C ASP A 2 5.88 -3.10 11.77
N ASN A 3 6.10 -4.36 12.12
CA ASN A 3 5.53 -5.51 11.39
C ASN A 3 4.00 -5.36 11.44
N GLY A 4 3.32 -5.50 10.30
CA GLY A 4 1.90 -5.17 10.13
C GLY A 4 1.02 -5.60 11.31
N ILE A 5 0.33 -4.63 11.91
CA ILE A 5 -0.55 -4.84 13.06
C ILE A 5 -1.95 -5.13 12.54
N ILE A 6 -2.51 -6.28 12.91
CA ILE A 6 -3.91 -6.63 12.59
C ILE A 6 -4.78 -6.30 13.81
N SER A 7 -5.89 -5.61 13.58
CA SER A 7 -6.84 -5.19 14.60
C SER A 7 -8.28 -5.30 14.11
N LEU A 8 -9.22 -5.46 15.04
CA LEU A 8 -10.65 -5.36 14.74
C LEU A 8 -11.09 -3.91 14.81
N THR A 9 -11.83 -3.48 13.80
CA THR A 9 -12.51 -2.19 13.78
C THR A 9 -13.83 -2.27 14.56
N TYR A 10 -14.38 -1.12 14.94
CA TYR A 10 -15.62 -1.08 15.72
C TYR A 10 -16.84 -1.63 14.97
N ASP A 11 -16.81 -1.61 13.63
CA ASP A 11 -17.89 -2.08 12.76
C ASP A 11 -17.78 -3.58 12.42
N GLY A 12 -16.78 -4.27 12.98
CA GLY A 12 -16.58 -5.70 12.82
C GLY A 12 -15.63 -6.09 11.68
N ARG A 13 -15.14 -5.13 10.89
CA ARG A 13 -14.11 -5.36 9.87
C ARG A 13 -12.71 -5.52 10.46
N VAL A 14 -11.76 -5.99 9.66
CA VAL A 14 -10.36 -6.15 10.02
C VAL A 14 -9.51 -5.03 9.42
N ALA A 15 -8.64 -4.44 10.23
CA ALA A 15 -7.67 -3.43 9.79
C ALA A 15 -6.25 -3.93 9.95
N LEU A 16 -5.52 -4.00 8.84
CA LEU A 16 -4.07 -4.22 8.76
C LEU A 16 -3.37 -2.86 8.68
N SER A 17 -2.48 -2.57 9.64
CA SER A 17 -1.78 -1.29 9.69
C SER A 17 -0.26 -1.45 9.67
N PHE A 18 0.40 -0.68 8.81
CA PHE A 18 1.85 -0.49 8.82
C PHE A 18 2.19 0.94 9.20
N ARG A 19 3.28 1.10 9.95
CA ARG A 19 3.83 2.42 10.28
C ARG A 19 5.33 2.45 10.06
N LEU A 20 5.79 3.50 9.38
CA LEU A 20 7.19 3.73 9.05
C LEU A 20 7.56 5.18 9.37
N ALA A 21 8.66 5.38 10.09
CA ALA A 21 9.33 6.67 10.16
C ALA A 21 10.17 6.86 8.89
N VAL A 22 9.98 7.99 8.21
CA VAL A 22 10.76 8.34 7.02
C VAL A 22 11.42 9.72 7.23
N PRO A 23 12.71 9.88 6.91
CA PRO A 23 13.41 11.16 7.09
C PRO A 23 12.99 12.25 6.09
N GLN A 24 12.08 11.92 5.18
CA GLN A 24 11.68 12.73 4.05
C GLN A 24 10.41 13.51 4.41
N SER A 25 10.30 14.73 3.89
CA SER A 25 9.12 15.56 4.15
C SER A 25 7.84 14.92 3.59
N PRO A 26 6.66 15.22 4.15
CA PRO A 26 5.39 14.69 3.65
C PRO A 26 5.18 14.92 2.15
N ASP A 27 5.60 16.06 1.60
CA ASP A 27 5.53 16.34 0.16
C ASP A 27 6.32 15.35 -0.71
N LYS A 28 7.46 14.86 -0.24
CA LYS A 28 8.25 13.86 -0.96
C LYS A 28 7.59 12.48 -0.88
N VAL A 29 7.12 12.12 0.31
CA VAL A 29 6.46 10.84 0.56
C VAL A 29 5.14 10.75 -0.21
N TRP A 30 4.38 11.84 -0.24
CA TRP A 30 3.13 11.96 -0.99
C TRP A 30 3.32 11.60 -2.46
N LYS A 31 4.37 12.10 -3.10
CA LYS A 31 4.68 11.77 -4.50
C LYS A 31 4.91 10.27 -4.70
N VAL A 32 5.70 9.65 -3.83
CA VAL A 32 6.02 8.22 -3.90
C VAL A 32 4.77 7.33 -3.77
N ILE A 33 3.77 7.77 -3.00
CA ILE A 33 2.54 7.02 -2.77
C ILE A 33 1.35 7.41 -3.65
N THR A 34 1.48 8.42 -4.50
CA THR A 34 0.36 8.89 -5.36
C THR A 34 0.71 9.01 -6.84
N GLN A 35 1.98 9.13 -7.21
CA GLN A 35 2.38 9.31 -8.59
C GLN A 35 2.78 7.98 -9.22
N ARG A 36 2.24 7.73 -10.42
CA ARG A 36 2.37 6.46 -11.14
C ARG A 36 3.81 6.03 -11.33
N GLU A 37 4.72 6.96 -11.66
CA GLU A 37 6.12 6.67 -11.91
C GLU A 37 6.85 6.06 -10.69
N PHE A 38 6.36 6.31 -9.47
CA PHE A 38 6.91 5.70 -8.27
C PHE A 38 6.15 4.42 -7.89
N LEU A 39 4.82 4.43 -8.05
CA LEU A 39 3.95 3.29 -7.74
C LEU A 39 4.30 2.04 -8.55
N GLU A 40 4.68 2.18 -9.82
CA GLU A 40 5.04 1.06 -10.70
C GLU A 40 6.14 0.14 -10.14
N ALA A 41 6.95 0.63 -9.20
CA ALA A 41 8.02 -0.16 -8.58
C ALA A 41 7.58 -1.04 -7.41
N TRP A 42 6.43 -0.76 -6.78
CA TRP A 42 6.10 -1.36 -5.48
C TRP A 42 4.62 -1.62 -5.23
N PHE A 43 3.72 -0.91 -5.91
CA PHE A 43 2.29 -1.06 -5.69
C PHE A 43 1.75 -2.32 -6.40
N PRO A 44 0.85 -3.09 -5.78
CA PRO A 44 0.41 -4.39 -6.30
C PRO A 44 -0.59 -4.31 -7.48
N ALA A 45 -0.66 -3.17 -8.18
CA ALA A 45 -1.46 -2.94 -9.38
C ALA A 45 -0.87 -1.78 -10.21
N ASP A 46 -1.21 -1.74 -11.50
CA ASP A 46 -1.02 -0.55 -12.33
C ASP A 46 -2.22 0.38 -12.16
N VAL A 47 -1.99 1.55 -11.56
CA VAL A 47 -3.01 2.55 -11.25
C VAL A 47 -2.47 3.96 -11.45
N GLU A 48 -3.34 4.84 -11.93
CA GLU A 48 -3.11 6.28 -11.99
C GLU A 48 -4.19 6.96 -11.15
N PHE A 49 -3.78 7.69 -10.13
CA PHE A 49 -4.71 8.31 -9.19
C PHE A 49 -5.14 9.71 -9.66
N ASP A 50 -6.44 9.88 -9.94
CA ASP A 50 -7.08 11.20 -9.92
C ASP A 50 -7.39 11.54 -8.45
N LEU A 51 -6.63 12.47 -7.87
CA LEU A 51 -6.73 12.85 -6.45
C LEU A 51 -7.94 13.76 -6.15
N THR A 52 -9.04 13.58 -6.88
CA THR A 52 -10.32 14.26 -6.66
C THR A 52 -11.26 13.34 -5.89
N PRO A 53 -11.80 13.73 -4.72
CA PRO A 53 -12.82 12.94 -4.03
C PRO A 53 -14.01 12.62 -4.95
N GLY A 54 -14.38 11.34 -5.00
CA GLY A 54 -15.42 10.79 -5.87
C GLY A 54 -14.92 10.34 -7.25
N ALA A 55 -13.64 10.50 -7.59
CA ALA A 55 -13.09 10.00 -8.86
C ALA A 55 -13.05 8.47 -8.90
N ASP A 56 -13.42 7.90 -10.04
CA ASP A 56 -13.30 6.47 -10.31
C ASP A 56 -11.84 6.06 -10.47
N LEU A 57 -11.47 4.94 -9.85
CA LEU A 57 -10.15 4.32 -9.98
C LEU A 57 -10.26 2.99 -10.73
N LEU A 58 -9.22 2.68 -11.50
CA LEU A 58 -9.08 1.42 -12.20
C LEU A 58 -7.71 0.81 -11.87
N PHE A 59 -7.72 -0.32 -11.19
CA PHE A 59 -6.52 -1.06 -10.81
C PHE A 59 -6.32 -2.21 -11.79
N LYS A 60 -5.34 -2.06 -12.68
CA LYS A 60 -5.03 -3.07 -13.70
C LYS A 60 -4.01 -4.05 -13.17
N VAL A 61 -4.05 -5.28 -13.67
CA VAL A 61 -3.01 -6.27 -13.37
C VAL A 61 -1.64 -5.81 -13.87
N THR A 62 -0.63 -6.05 -13.05
CA THR A 62 0.78 -5.81 -13.42
C THR A 62 1.31 -6.92 -14.34
N PRO A 63 2.35 -6.66 -15.14
CA PRO A 63 3.02 -7.70 -15.92
C PRO A 63 3.51 -8.89 -15.08
N GLU A 64 3.96 -8.64 -13.85
CA GLU A 64 4.43 -9.71 -12.98
C GLU A 64 3.28 -10.58 -12.44
N GLN A 65 2.10 -10.01 -12.16
CA GLN A 65 0.91 -10.80 -11.81
C GLN A 65 0.44 -11.69 -12.97
N ILE A 66 0.48 -11.19 -14.20
CA ILE A 66 0.18 -12.01 -15.39
C ILE A 66 1.15 -13.20 -15.48
N LYS A 67 2.44 -12.94 -15.29
CA LYS A 67 3.49 -13.96 -15.38
C LYS A 67 3.45 -14.98 -14.23
N ARG A 68 3.28 -14.53 -12.99
CA ARG A 68 3.27 -15.40 -11.78
C ARG A 68 1.98 -16.19 -11.63
N TYR A 69 0.83 -15.55 -11.84
CA TYR A 69 -0.47 -16.10 -11.50
C TYR A 69 -1.34 -16.41 -12.72
N GLY A 70 -0.89 -16.08 -13.93
CA GLY A 70 -1.65 -16.33 -15.16
C GLY A 70 -2.91 -15.48 -15.27
N LEU A 71 -2.95 -14.31 -14.63
CA LEU A 71 -4.11 -13.42 -14.71
C LEU A 71 -4.33 -12.91 -16.15
N PRO A 72 -5.58 -12.75 -16.61
CA PRO A 72 -5.86 -12.14 -17.90
C PRO A 72 -5.35 -10.69 -17.95
N ALA A 73 -4.71 -10.30 -19.05
CA ALA A 73 -4.13 -8.97 -19.21
C ALA A 73 -5.16 -7.82 -19.21
N ASP A 74 -6.42 -8.15 -19.49
CA ASP A 74 -7.56 -7.23 -19.45
C ASP A 74 -8.29 -7.24 -18.10
N HIS A 75 -7.84 -8.04 -17.13
CA HIS A 75 -8.38 -8.02 -15.78
C HIS A 75 -8.06 -6.70 -15.08
N ALA A 76 -9.10 -6.10 -14.48
CA ALA A 76 -8.97 -4.92 -13.66
C ALA A 76 -10.08 -4.89 -12.61
N THR A 77 -9.75 -4.34 -11.45
CA THR A 77 -10.66 -4.07 -10.34
C THR A 77 -10.92 -2.57 -10.22
N ARG A 78 -11.97 -2.19 -9.52
CA ARG A 78 -12.46 -0.80 -9.50
C ARG A 78 -12.32 -0.20 -8.11
N GLY A 79 -12.30 1.11 -8.06
CA GLY A 79 -12.29 1.84 -6.81
C GLY A 79 -12.84 3.23 -6.96
N THR A 80 -12.85 3.96 -5.85
CA THR A 80 -13.27 5.35 -5.82
C THR A 80 -12.47 6.09 -4.77
N VAL A 81 -12.00 7.30 -5.09
CA VAL A 81 -11.36 8.16 -4.10
C VAL A 81 -12.38 8.64 -3.08
N ILE A 82 -12.10 8.43 -1.78
CA ILE A 82 -12.98 8.85 -0.69
C ILE A 82 -12.57 10.24 -0.19
N SER A 83 -11.29 10.42 0.15
CA SER A 83 -10.81 11.64 0.79
C SER A 83 -9.38 11.96 0.39
N VAL A 84 -9.12 13.25 0.16
CA VAL A 84 -7.79 13.76 -0.17
C VAL A 84 -7.53 15.02 0.63
N ARG A 85 -6.47 14.97 1.46
CA ARG A 85 -5.80 16.14 2.01
C ARG A 85 -4.35 16.07 1.55
N PRO A 86 -3.94 16.90 0.57
CA PRO A 86 -2.60 16.83 -0.01
C PRO A 86 -1.51 16.80 1.06
N ASN A 87 -0.54 15.91 0.91
CA ASN A 87 0.57 15.68 1.82
C ASN A 87 0.19 15.24 3.25
N HIS A 88 -1.05 14.79 3.46
CA HIS A 88 -1.55 14.41 4.79
C HIS A 88 -2.41 13.16 4.79
N ILE A 89 -3.48 13.10 4.00
CA ILE A 89 -4.43 11.98 3.99
C ILE A 89 -4.78 11.63 2.56
N PHE A 90 -4.67 10.35 2.20
CA PHE A 90 -5.23 9.81 0.98
C PHE A 90 -6.01 8.54 1.29
N GLU A 91 -7.31 8.56 1.00
CA GLU A 91 -8.20 7.43 1.26
C GLU A 91 -9.01 7.07 0.02
N TYR A 92 -9.07 5.79 -0.29
CA TYR A 92 -9.81 5.27 -1.43
C TYR A 92 -10.33 3.85 -1.19
N LEU A 93 -11.37 3.52 -1.94
CA LEU A 93 -11.84 2.14 -2.08
C LEU A 93 -11.05 1.42 -3.15
N TRP A 94 -10.78 0.14 -2.89
CA TRP A 94 -10.35 -0.84 -3.87
C TRP A 94 -11.26 -2.06 -3.73
N ASP A 95 -12.12 -2.26 -4.72
CA ASP A 95 -13.31 -3.10 -4.64
C ASP A 95 -14.15 -2.76 -3.39
N ALA A 96 -14.24 -3.68 -2.42
CA ALA A 96 -14.96 -3.48 -1.16
C ALA A 96 -14.03 -3.06 0.00
N GLU A 97 -12.72 -3.01 -0.23
CA GLU A 97 -11.71 -2.74 0.78
C GLU A 97 -11.35 -1.25 0.80
N THR A 98 -10.91 -0.75 1.96
CA THR A 98 -10.54 0.67 2.14
C THR A 98 -9.06 0.78 2.43
N LEU A 99 -8.34 1.58 1.64
CA LEU A 99 -6.95 1.95 1.91
C LEU A 99 -6.91 3.39 2.41
N HIS A 100 -6.34 3.56 3.60
CA HIS A 100 -6.15 4.85 4.25
C HIS A 100 -4.66 5.10 4.46
N TRP A 101 -4.15 6.15 3.82
CA TRP A 101 -2.77 6.61 3.93
C TRP A 101 -2.73 7.90 4.75
N GLU A 102 -1.88 7.94 5.78
CA GLU A 102 -1.68 9.11 6.62
C GLU A 102 -0.19 9.50 6.67
N LEU A 103 0.08 10.81 6.53
CA LEU A 103 1.38 11.44 6.69
C LEU A 103 1.34 12.47 7.81
N VAL A 104 2.12 12.23 8.86
CA VAL A 104 2.23 13.13 10.03
C VAL A 104 3.65 13.64 10.18
N PRO A 105 3.92 14.95 10.04
CA PRO A 105 5.24 15.52 10.28
C PRO A 105 5.78 15.14 11.67
N ASP A 106 7.06 14.78 11.76
CA ASP A 106 7.68 14.40 13.03
C ASP A 106 8.33 15.57 13.79
N GLY A 107 8.30 16.78 13.20
CA GLY A 107 8.91 18.00 13.75
C GLY A 107 10.40 18.17 13.46
N THR A 108 11.06 17.21 12.82
CA THR A 108 12.50 17.20 12.51
C THR A 108 12.80 17.41 11.01
N GLY A 109 11.76 17.45 10.18
CA GLY A 109 11.85 17.53 8.72
C GLY A 109 11.42 16.23 8.01
N GLY A 110 11.28 15.13 8.77
CA GLY A 110 10.68 13.87 8.32
C GLY A 110 9.20 13.76 8.66
N CYS A 111 8.65 12.56 8.47
CA CYS A 111 7.29 12.24 8.86
C CYS A 111 7.09 10.76 9.20
N TRP A 112 5.95 10.48 9.83
CA TRP A 112 5.40 9.15 9.95
C TRP A 112 4.48 8.88 8.77
N LEU A 113 4.73 7.78 8.07
CA LEU A 113 3.85 7.21 7.07
C LEU A 113 3.08 6.06 7.72
N THR A 114 1.75 6.12 7.66
CA THR A 114 0.86 5.03 8.08
C THR A 114 0.03 4.58 6.89
N LEU A 115 -0.01 3.27 6.65
CA LEU A 115 -1.00 2.61 5.80
C LEU A 115 -1.94 1.84 6.71
N THR A 116 -3.25 2.01 6.53
CA THR A 116 -4.28 1.15 7.10
C THR A 116 -5.13 0.57 5.97
N HIS A 117 -5.12 -0.75 5.83
CA HIS A 117 -5.93 -1.50 4.89
C HIS A 117 -7.07 -2.19 5.64
N THR A 118 -8.32 -1.81 5.36
CA THR A 118 -9.51 -2.34 6.01
C THR A 118 -10.29 -3.25 5.07
N MET A 119 -10.56 -4.48 5.52
CA MET A 119 -11.21 -5.54 4.76
C MET A 119 -12.16 -6.36 5.64
N GLU A 120 -12.98 -7.23 5.05
CA GLU A 120 -13.96 -8.02 5.82
C GLU A 120 -13.32 -9.19 6.57
N GLU A 121 -12.36 -9.88 5.95
CA GLU A 121 -11.85 -11.16 6.45
C GLU A 121 -10.44 -11.03 7.04
N GLU A 122 -10.22 -11.67 8.19
CA GLU A 122 -8.90 -11.68 8.85
C GLU A 122 -7.85 -12.43 8.02
N GLU A 123 -8.25 -13.48 7.31
CA GLU A 123 -7.37 -14.26 6.43
C GLU A 123 -6.83 -13.39 5.28
N SER A 124 -7.66 -12.52 4.71
CA SER A 124 -7.24 -11.53 3.72
C SER A 124 -6.17 -10.60 4.27
N ALA A 125 -6.27 -10.18 5.55
CA ALA A 125 -5.28 -9.28 6.15
C ALA A 125 -3.89 -9.93 6.20
N TYR A 126 -3.83 -11.21 6.54
CA TYR A 126 -2.59 -11.98 6.51
C TYR A 126 -2.02 -12.13 5.10
N ALA A 127 -2.88 -12.43 4.10
CA ALA A 127 -2.47 -12.54 2.70
C ALA A 127 -1.89 -11.22 2.15
N HIS A 128 -2.50 -10.08 2.49
CA HIS A 128 -2.05 -8.77 2.04
C HIS A 128 -0.78 -8.27 2.76
N ALA A 129 -0.56 -8.67 4.01
CA ALA A 129 0.50 -8.11 4.84
C ALA A 129 1.90 -8.27 4.25
N ALA A 130 2.21 -9.44 3.67
CA ALA A 130 3.51 -9.67 3.07
C ALA A 130 3.78 -8.77 1.84
N GLY A 131 2.76 -8.58 1.00
CA GLY A 131 2.83 -7.70 -0.17
C GLY A 131 3.03 -6.24 0.22
N TRP A 132 2.25 -5.75 1.20
CA TRP A 132 2.44 -4.38 1.72
C TRP A 132 3.80 -4.18 2.37
N HIS A 133 4.27 -5.16 3.15
CA HIS A 133 5.58 -5.08 3.78
C HIS A 133 6.69 -4.94 2.73
N ALA A 134 6.72 -5.83 1.73
CA ALA A 134 7.71 -5.78 0.65
C ALA A 134 7.63 -4.46 -0.15
N GLY A 135 6.41 -4.01 -0.49
CA GLY A 135 6.21 -2.74 -1.18
C GLY A 135 6.72 -1.54 -0.35
N LEU A 136 6.46 -1.52 0.95
CA LEU A 136 6.93 -0.46 1.84
C LEU A 136 8.46 -0.47 2.06
N GLU A 137 9.12 -1.62 1.93
CA GLU A 137 10.60 -1.68 1.87
C GLU A 137 11.13 -0.97 0.62
N VAL A 138 10.45 -1.13 -0.54
CA VAL A 138 10.79 -0.40 -1.78
C VAL A 138 10.50 1.10 -1.64
N VAL A 139 9.37 1.49 -1.02
CA VAL A 139 9.06 2.90 -0.72
C VAL A 139 10.18 3.53 0.12
N ALA A 140 10.64 2.85 1.17
CA ALA A 140 11.74 3.33 1.99
C ALA A 140 13.03 3.49 1.17
N ALA A 141 13.35 2.54 0.28
CA ALA A 141 14.51 2.63 -0.59
C ALA A 141 14.43 3.80 -1.59
N GLN A 142 13.29 3.99 -2.26
CA GLN A 142 13.07 5.12 -3.17
C GLN A 142 13.24 6.46 -2.47
N LEU A 143 12.67 6.59 -1.26
CA LEU A 143 12.78 7.81 -0.47
C LEU A 143 14.23 8.11 -0.04
N ASP A 144 15.03 7.08 0.19
CA ASP A 144 16.46 7.21 0.50
C ASP A 144 17.35 7.38 -0.74
N GLY A 145 16.78 7.36 -1.95
CA GLY A 145 17.53 7.39 -3.21
C GLY A 145 18.37 6.14 -3.46
N ARG A 146 17.96 5.00 -2.89
CA ARG A 146 18.60 3.69 -3.07
C ARG A 146 17.84 2.89 -4.12
N GLU A 147 18.56 2.27 -5.03
CA GLU A 147 18.00 1.27 -5.93
C GLU A 147 17.77 -0.05 -5.18
N VAL A 148 16.78 -0.79 -5.66
CA VAL A 148 16.44 -2.14 -5.20
C VAL A 148 16.79 -3.10 -6.34
N ASP A 149 17.60 -4.11 -6.04
CA ASP A 149 18.05 -5.15 -6.98
C ASP A 149 17.33 -6.50 -6.79
N TRP A 150 16.27 -6.50 -5.98
CA TRP A 150 15.44 -7.66 -5.68
C TRP A 150 13.97 -7.42 -6.09
N SER A 151 13.22 -8.51 -6.26
CA SER A 151 11.81 -8.45 -6.63
C SER A 151 10.92 -8.26 -5.39
N PRO A 152 10.05 -7.24 -5.33
CA PRO A 152 9.09 -7.11 -4.23
C PRO A 152 8.12 -8.29 -4.15
N TRP A 153 7.89 -8.99 -5.25
CA TRP A 153 7.06 -10.20 -5.28
C TRP A 153 7.77 -11.40 -4.66
N ASP A 154 9.06 -11.60 -4.95
CA ASP A 154 9.86 -12.66 -4.30
C ASP A 154 10.02 -12.35 -2.81
N ARG A 155 10.24 -11.08 -2.48
CA ARG A 155 10.33 -10.60 -1.10
C ARG A 155 9.02 -10.82 -0.34
N ALA A 156 7.86 -10.61 -0.96
CA ALA A 156 6.58 -10.91 -0.35
C ALA A 156 6.45 -12.42 -0.02
N ASP A 157 6.89 -13.32 -0.91
CA ASP A 157 6.85 -14.76 -0.64
C ASP A 157 7.75 -15.16 0.54
N GLU A 158 8.93 -14.55 0.66
CA GLU A 158 9.84 -14.75 1.80
C GLU A 158 9.24 -14.27 3.13
N LEU A 159 8.45 -13.19 3.08
CA LEU A 159 7.80 -12.57 4.24
C LEU A 159 6.50 -13.28 4.62
N ALA A 160 5.82 -13.95 3.69
CA ALA A 160 4.52 -14.59 3.90
C ALA A 160 4.47 -15.53 5.13
N PRO A 161 5.49 -16.35 5.45
CA PRO A 161 5.48 -17.18 6.66
C PRO A 161 5.41 -16.40 7.98
N GLN A 162 5.81 -15.12 7.98
CA GLN A 162 5.79 -14.25 9.17
C GLN A 162 4.38 -13.73 9.48
N TYR A 163 3.51 -13.70 8.46
CA TYR A 163 2.16 -13.18 8.53
C TYR A 163 1.12 -14.30 8.54
N GLN A 164 1.36 -15.34 9.34
CA GLN A 164 0.40 -16.42 9.55
C GLN A 164 -0.19 -16.33 10.95
N LYS A 165 -1.47 -16.69 11.06
CA LYS A 165 -2.10 -16.88 12.37
C LYS A 165 -1.32 -17.99 13.09
N SER A 166 -0.75 -17.67 14.25
CA SER A 166 -0.17 -18.70 15.11
C SER A 166 -1.28 -19.68 15.49
N ALA A 167 -1.05 -20.98 15.21
CA ALA A 167 -2.00 -22.05 15.47
C ALA A 167 -2.29 -22.23 16.97
#